data_AF-A0A4R5UEU1-F1
#
_entry.id   AF-A0A4R5UEU1-F1
#
_cell.length_a   1.000
_cell.length_b   1.000
_cell.length_c   1.000
_cell.angle_alpha   90.00
_cell.angle_beta   90.00
_cell.angle_gamma   90.00
#
_symmetry.space_group_name_H-M   'P 1'
#
loop_
_entity.id
_entity.type
_entity.pdbx_description
1 polymer ?
#
loop_
_entity_poly.entity_id
_entity_poly.type
_entity_poly.pdbx_seq_one_letter_code
_entity_poly.pdbx_strand_id
1 'polypeptide(L)'
;MPRRPTSFLLLAALAAPALHAPVADAQIRRCTAPDGGTVYTDRACAAVGAVASTPARGAAQTRLPRISCQRNLRGLTQELQYAIQQRDTNRLAGLYHWQGISHSGGYRILERLDAIAQRPLIDITAQRPAQTVVAPERSGFTGWVSARDIPTAVPERPPNALRVDQAGDSGAGTVQTVFGLRRHLGCWWLSL
;
A
#
# COMPACT_ATOMS: atom_id res chain seq x y z
N MET A 1 60.28 -38.16 -33.07
CA MET A 1 59.85 -36.79 -33.48
C MET A 1 58.47 -36.52 -32.87
N PRO A 2 58.32 -35.46 -32.06
CA PRO A 2 57.12 -35.20 -31.26
C PRO A 2 56.00 -34.58 -32.10
N ARG A 3 54.76 -35.06 -31.93
CA ARG A 3 53.56 -34.45 -32.51
C ARG A 3 53.06 -33.33 -31.59
N ARG A 4 52.70 -32.22 -32.23
CA ARG A 4 52.64 -30.86 -31.68
C ARG A 4 51.43 -30.62 -30.76
N PRO A 5 51.57 -29.77 -29.72
CA PRO A 5 50.52 -29.41 -28.77
C PRO A 5 49.65 -28.25 -29.29
N THR A 6 48.99 -28.43 -30.43
CA THR A 6 48.20 -27.35 -31.06
C THR A 6 46.71 -27.38 -30.71
N SER A 7 46.19 -28.45 -30.12
CA SER A 7 44.76 -28.55 -29.78
C SER A 7 44.35 -27.85 -28.48
N PHE A 8 45.28 -27.58 -27.55
CA PHE A 8 44.93 -26.96 -26.26
C PHE A 8 44.77 -25.43 -26.33
N LEU A 9 45.37 -24.78 -27.34
CA LEU A 9 45.29 -23.32 -27.51
C LEU A 9 43.96 -22.85 -28.10
N LEU A 10 43.24 -23.71 -28.83
CA LEU A 10 41.95 -23.36 -29.44
C LEU A 10 40.76 -23.41 -28.47
N LEU A 11 40.86 -24.17 -27.37
CA LEU A 11 39.82 -24.19 -26.32
C LEU A 11 39.97 -23.06 -25.29
N ALA A 12 41.16 -22.47 -25.14
CA ALA A 12 41.36 -21.34 -24.24
C ALA A 12 40.84 -20.00 -24.81
N ALA A 13 40.72 -19.89 -26.14
CA ALA A 13 40.27 -18.65 -26.81
C ALA A 13 38.74 -18.44 -26.78
N LEU A 14 37.95 -19.47 -26.47
CA LEU A 14 36.47 -19.38 -26.44
C LEU A 14 35.90 -19.08 -25.04
N ALA A 15 36.75 -18.98 -24.01
CA ALA A 15 36.31 -18.77 -22.62
C ALA A 15 36.37 -17.29 -22.14
N ALA A 16 36.76 -16.34 -22.98
CA ALA A 16 36.80 -14.92 -22.62
C ALA A 16 36.23 -14.07 -23.77
N PRO A 17 34.93 -13.71 -23.69
CA PRO A 17 34.58 -12.51 -22.92
C PRO A 17 33.18 -12.61 -22.28
N ALA A 18 33.09 -13.03 -21.02
CA ALA A 18 31.85 -12.93 -20.24
C ALA A 18 31.99 -12.05 -18.98
N LEU A 19 33.09 -11.28 -18.87
CA LEU A 19 33.42 -10.52 -17.66
C LEU A 19 33.00 -9.04 -17.66
N HIS A 20 32.31 -8.57 -18.70
CA HIS A 20 31.82 -7.19 -18.74
C HIS A 20 30.39 -7.13 -19.29
N ALA A 21 29.47 -7.85 -18.67
CA ALA A 21 28.09 -7.38 -18.70
C ALA A 21 28.05 -6.17 -17.75
N PRO A 22 27.82 -4.93 -18.23
CA PRO A 22 27.54 -3.85 -17.30
C PRO A 22 26.32 -4.29 -16.49
N VAL A 23 26.46 -4.30 -15.17
CA VAL A 23 25.31 -4.34 -14.28
C VAL A 23 24.50 -3.11 -14.64
N ALA A 24 23.46 -3.29 -15.45
CA ALA A 24 22.53 -2.25 -15.78
C ALA A 24 21.70 -2.01 -14.52
N ASP A 25 22.24 -1.22 -13.59
CA ASP A 25 21.44 -0.55 -12.60
C ASP A 25 20.34 0.19 -13.36
N ALA A 26 19.08 -0.21 -13.16
CA ALA A 26 17.93 0.49 -13.71
C ALA A 26 17.81 1.84 -12.96
N GLN A 27 18.74 2.74 -13.24
CA GLN A 27 18.84 4.03 -12.60
C GLN A 27 17.78 4.94 -13.22
N ILE A 28 16.64 5.09 -12.53
CA ILE A 28 15.62 6.06 -12.90
C ILE A 28 16.23 7.47 -12.76
N ARG A 29 16.38 8.16 -13.89
CA ARG A 29 16.88 9.53 -14.01
C ARG A 29 15.70 10.50 -13.99
N ARG A 30 15.83 11.58 -13.21
CA ARG A 30 14.92 12.72 -13.25
C ARG A 30 15.46 13.75 -14.24
N CYS A 31 14.64 14.07 -15.23
CA CYS A 31 14.98 14.98 -16.32
C CYS A 31 13.97 16.13 -16.40
N THR A 32 14.39 17.26 -16.91
CA THR A 32 13.53 18.42 -17.22
C THR A 32 13.33 18.49 -18.72
N ALA A 33 12.08 18.37 -19.16
CA ALA A 33 11.69 18.47 -20.56
C ALA A 33 11.68 19.94 -21.02
N PRO A 34 11.66 20.20 -22.34
CA PRO A 34 11.69 21.56 -22.89
C PRO A 34 10.51 22.44 -22.48
N ASP A 35 9.38 21.83 -22.14
CA ASP A 35 8.17 22.47 -21.61
C ASP A 35 8.27 22.82 -20.10
N GLY A 36 9.40 22.51 -19.45
CA GLY A 36 9.61 22.67 -18.02
C GLY A 36 9.08 21.51 -17.17
N GLY A 37 8.46 20.49 -17.78
CA GLY A 37 7.94 19.31 -17.09
C GLY A 37 9.05 18.41 -16.53
N THR A 38 8.75 17.63 -15.49
CA THR A 38 9.66 16.60 -14.96
C THR A 38 9.36 15.24 -15.61
N VAL A 39 10.37 14.62 -16.22
CA VAL A 39 10.30 13.28 -16.81
C VAL A 39 11.17 12.33 -16.00
N TYR A 40 10.65 11.15 -15.65
CA TYR A 40 11.43 10.06 -15.04
C TYR A 40 11.65 8.95 -16.06
N THR A 41 12.90 8.60 -16.31
CA THR A 41 13.25 7.58 -17.32
C THR A 41 14.48 6.79 -16.91
N ASP A 42 14.53 5.51 -17.27
CA ASP A 42 15.71 4.64 -17.15
C ASP A 42 16.78 4.93 -18.23
N ARG A 43 16.45 5.73 -19.26
CA ARG A 43 17.35 6.15 -20.33
C ARG A 43 18.06 7.46 -19.98
N ALA A 44 19.11 7.79 -20.75
CA ALA A 44 19.74 9.10 -20.64
C ALA A 44 18.73 10.22 -20.96
N CYS A 45 18.71 11.31 -20.19
CA CYS A 45 17.77 12.42 -20.40
C CYS A 45 17.81 12.96 -21.84
N ALA A 46 19.00 13.03 -22.44
CA ALA A 46 19.18 13.45 -23.83
C ALA A 46 18.45 12.54 -24.83
N ALA A 47 18.27 11.25 -24.53
CA ALA A 47 17.55 10.31 -25.39
C ALA A 47 16.03 10.54 -25.41
N VAL A 48 15.50 11.31 -24.45
CA VAL A 48 14.08 11.72 -24.39
C VAL A 48 13.92 13.24 -24.62
N GLY A 49 14.93 13.90 -25.20
CA GLY A 49 14.90 15.35 -25.46
C GLY A 49 14.87 16.21 -24.20
N ALA A 50 15.26 15.66 -23.06
CA ALA A 50 15.27 16.34 -21.77
C ALA A 50 16.71 16.55 -21.26
N VAL A 51 16.87 17.44 -20.29
CA VAL A 51 18.17 17.68 -19.63
C VAL A 51 18.16 17.12 -18.21
N ALA A 52 19.32 16.71 -17.69
CA ALA A 52 19.41 16.15 -16.35
C ALA A 52 19.07 17.21 -15.30
N SER A 53 18.11 16.90 -14.42
CA SER A 53 17.75 17.80 -13.33
C SER A 53 18.66 17.50 -12.14
N THR A 54 19.66 18.33 -11.88
CA THR A 54 20.36 18.30 -10.59
C THR A 54 19.41 18.82 -9.51
N PRO A 55 19.18 18.07 -8.40
CA PRO A 55 18.35 18.56 -7.31
C PRO A 55 18.96 19.86 -6.78
N ALA A 56 18.13 20.90 -6.66
CA ALA A 56 18.56 22.15 -6.03
C ALA A 56 19.07 21.84 -4.62
N ARG A 57 20.30 22.27 -4.30
CA ARG A 57 20.85 22.20 -2.94
C ARG A 57 20.00 23.12 -2.06
N GLY A 58 18.97 22.57 -1.44
CA GLY A 58 17.97 23.35 -0.68
C GLY A 58 16.53 22.90 -0.89
N ALA A 59 16.27 21.91 -1.76
CA ALA A 59 14.97 21.25 -1.76
C ALA A 59 14.70 20.72 -0.35
N ALA A 60 13.65 21.25 0.28
CA ALA A 60 13.12 20.72 1.53
C ALA A 60 13.11 19.21 1.38
N GLN A 61 13.76 18.50 2.32
CA GLN A 61 13.71 17.05 2.34
C GLN A 61 12.24 16.70 2.47
N THR A 62 11.57 16.43 1.34
CA THR A 62 10.28 15.77 1.32
C THR A 62 10.60 14.46 2.01
N ARG A 63 10.31 14.39 3.32
CA ARG A 63 10.42 13.15 4.07
C ARG A 63 9.58 12.19 3.25
N LEU A 64 10.24 11.28 2.53
CA LEU A 64 9.58 10.21 1.80
C LEU A 64 8.50 9.70 2.76
N PRO A 65 7.22 9.64 2.35
CA PRO A 65 6.19 9.12 3.22
C PRO A 65 6.70 7.79 3.73
N ARG A 66 7.04 7.75 5.01
CA ARG A 66 7.48 6.52 5.64
C ARG A 66 6.24 5.66 5.53
N ILE A 67 6.24 4.71 4.59
CA ILE A 67 5.28 3.60 4.54
C ILE A 67 5.48 2.92 5.90
N SER A 68 4.76 3.43 6.88
CA SER A 68 5.08 3.21 8.27
C SER A 68 4.12 2.15 8.72
N CYS A 69 4.70 1.02 9.11
CA CYS A 69 4.03 -0.01 9.87
C CYS A 69 3.14 0.62 10.94
N GLN A 70 1.83 0.62 10.72
CA GLN A 70 0.89 1.23 11.66
C GLN A 70 0.70 0.28 12.83
N ARG A 71 1.42 0.51 13.93
CA ARG A 71 1.38 -0.38 15.10
C ARG A 71 0.04 -0.35 15.84
N ASN A 72 -0.69 0.75 15.72
CA ASN A 72 -2.00 0.95 16.33
C ASN A 72 -3.03 1.38 15.30
N LEU A 73 -4.31 1.09 15.57
CA LEU A 73 -5.40 1.35 14.64
C LEU A 73 -5.62 2.84 14.41
N ARG A 74 -5.44 3.67 15.45
CA ARG A 74 -5.57 5.13 15.36
C ARG A 74 -4.63 5.73 14.32
N GLY A 75 -3.37 5.31 14.30
CA GLY A 75 -2.38 5.73 13.31
C GLY A 75 -2.76 5.30 11.90
N LEU A 76 -3.26 4.07 11.73
CA LEU A 76 -3.78 3.62 10.44
C LEU A 76 -4.95 4.47 9.94
N THR A 77 -5.92 4.77 10.81
CA THR A 77 -7.05 5.63 10.46
C THR A 77 -6.60 7.03 10.07
N GLN A 78 -5.64 7.61 10.79
CA GLN A 78 -5.08 8.93 10.48
C GLN A 78 -4.34 8.95 9.13
N GLU A 79 -3.53 7.92 8.84
CA GLU A 79 -2.84 7.81 7.55
C GLU A 79 -3.82 7.57 6.39
N LEU A 80 -4.86 6.75 6.60
CA LEU A 80 -5.92 6.54 5.62
C LEU A 80 -6.66 7.85 5.33
N GLN A 81 -7.06 8.58 6.37
CA GLN A 81 -7.69 9.90 6.24
C GLN A 81 -6.79 10.86 5.46
N TYR A 82 -5.52 10.94 5.83
CA TYR A 82 -4.55 11.82 5.17
C TYR A 82 -4.38 11.45 3.69
N ALA A 83 -4.21 10.17 3.36
CA ALA A 83 -4.04 9.71 1.99
C ALA A 83 -5.23 10.10 1.10
N ILE A 84 -6.47 9.94 1.59
CA ILE A 84 -7.68 10.33 0.84
C ILE A 84 -7.80 11.84 0.74
N GLN A 85 -7.58 12.58 1.83
CA GLN A 85 -7.66 14.05 1.81
C GLN A 85 -6.63 14.69 0.86
N GLN A 86 -5.45 14.08 0.74
CA GLN A 86 -4.41 14.52 -0.21
C GLN A 86 -4.59 13.94 -1.62
N ARG A 87 -5.59 13.08 -1.84
CA ARG A 87 -5.79 12.34 -3.10
C ARG A 87 -4.53 11.57 -3.53
N ASP A 88 -3.81 11.00 -2.56
CA ASP A 88 -2.53 10.31 -2.76
C ASP A 88 -2.73 8.79 -2.78
N THR A 89 -2.93 8.26 -4.00
CA THR A 89 -3.11 6.83 -4.27
C THR A 89 -1.90 6.00 -3.82
N ASN A 90 -0.68 6.51 -3.97
CA ASN A 90 0.53 5.78 -3.59
C ASN A 90 0.63 5.64 -2.07
N ARG A 91 0.25 6.69 -1.34
CA ARG A 91 0.20 6.62 0.13
C ARG A 91 -0.89 5.67 0.61
N LEU A 92 -2.06 5.67 -0.02
CA LEU A 92 -3.12 4.70 0.28
C LEU A 92 -2.70 3.25 -0.04
N ALA A 93 -2.05 3.03 -1.20
CA ALA A 93 -1.47 1.75 -1.57
C ALA A 93 -0.43 1.26 -0.54
N GLY A 94 0.32 2.17 0.05
CA GLY A 94 1.25 1.87 1.15
C GLY A 94 0.59 1.31 2.42
N LEU A 95 -0.72 1.51 2.62
CA LEU A 95 -1.46 0.99 3.77
C LEU A 95 -2.11 -0.38 3.51
N TYR A 96 -2.08 -0.86 2.26
CA TYR A 96 -2.75 -2.09 1.84
C TYR A 96 -1.86 -3.33 2.06
N HIS A 97 -2.47 -4.45 2.44
CA HIS A 97 -1.78 -5.73 2.61
C HIS A 97 -1.60 -6.44 1.26
N TRP A 98 -0.42 -6.29 0.66
CA TRP A 98 -0.14 -6.82 -0.69
C TRP A 98 0.23 -8.32 -0.75
N GLN A 99 0.50 -8.96 0.38
CA GLN A 99 1.05 -10.32 0.39
C GLN A 99 0.08 -11.34 -0.19
N GLY A 100 0.55 -12.17 -1.12
CA GLY A 100 -0.23 -13.26 -1.72
C GLY A 100 -1.13 -12.85 -2.89
N ILE A 101 -1.00 -11.61 -3.39
CA ILE A 101 -1.79 -11.11 -4.52
C ILE A 101 -1.09 -11.42 -5.86
N SER A 102 -1.88 -11.87 -6.83
CA SER A 102 -1.41 -12.08 -8.20
C SER A 102 -1.16 -10.76 -8.92
N HIS A 103 -0.32 -10.76 -9.95
CA HIS A 103 -0.03 -9.57 -10.75
C HIS A 103 -1.31 -8.84 -11.23
N SER A 104 -2.23 -9.56 -11.89
CA SER A 104 -3.51 -9.01 -12.35
C SER A 104 -4.42 -8.55 -11.19
N GLY A 105 -4.38 -9.24 -10.05
CA GLY A 105 -5.11 -8.84 -8.86
C GLY A 105 -4.57 -7.52 -8.29
N GLY A 106 -3.25 -7.33 -8.36
CA GLY A 106 -2.58 -6.13 -7.92
C GLY A 106 -3.06 -4.88 -8.65
N TYR A 107 -3.14 -4.93 -9.98
CA TYR A 107 -3.66 -3.82 -10.79
C TYR A 107 -5.12 -3.49 -10.47
N ARG A 108 -5.99 -4.51 -10.35
CA ARG A 108 -7.40 -4.26 -9.98
C ARG A 108 -7.54 -3.62 -8.61
N ILE A 109 -6.72 -4.04 -7.65
CA ILE A 109 -6.72 -3.44 -6.30
C ILE A 109 -6.23 -2.00 -6.40
N LEU A 110 -5.15 -1.74 -7.13
CA LEU A 110 -4.62 -0.39 -7.29
C LEU A 110 -5.63 0.56 -7.94
N GLU A 111 -6.33 0.13 -9.00
CA GLU A 111 -7.42 0.90 -9.63
C GLU A 111 -8.55 1.20 -8.63
N ARG A 112 -8.94 0.23 -7.79
CA ARG A 112 -9.95 0.46 -6.74
C ARG A 112 -9.45 1.44 -5.69
N LEU A 113 -8.19 1.33 -5.25
CA LEU A 113 -7.59 2.26 -4.30
C LEU A 113 -7.48 3.67 -4.89
N ASP A 114 -7.16 3.80 -6.17
CA ASP A 114 -7.11 5.08 -6.88
C ASP A 114 -8.48 5.77 -6.90
N ALA A 115 -9.53 5.02 -7.27
CA ALA A 115 -10.91 5.52 -7.24
C ALA A 115 -11.33 5.94 -5.82
N ILE A 116 -10.88 5.23 -4.78
CA ILE A 116 -11.14 5.61 -3.38
C ILE A 116 -10.37 6.88 -3.02
N ALA A 117 -9.09 6.98 -3.35
CA ALA A 117 -8.27 8.16 -3.04
C ALA A 117 -8.80 9.44 -3.69
N GLN A 118 -9.41 9.33 -4.87
CA GLN A 118 -9.92 10.48 -5.62
C GLN A 118 -11.27 11.02 -5.14
N ARG A 119 -12.04 10.25 -4.36
CA ARG A 119 -13.35 10.69 -3.86
C ARG A 119 -13.24 11.51 -2.57
N PRO A 120 -14.03 12.59 -2.41
CA PRO A 120 -14.06 13.36 -1.17
C PRO A 120 -14.48 12.50 0.03
N LEU A 121 -13.70 12.58 1.11
CA LEU A 121 -13.97 11.86 2.36
C LEU A 121 -15.09 12.55 3.16
N ILE A 122 -16.05 11.76 3.64
CA ILE A 122 -17.10 12.20 4.57
C ILE A 122 -16.78 11.69 5.98
N ASP A 123 -16.60 10.38 6.15
CA ASP A 123 -16.30 9.77 7.45
C ASP A 123 -15.45 8.49 7.33
N ILE A 124 -14.76 8.14 8.43
CA ILE A 124 -14.14 6.84 8.63
C ILE A 124 -14.61 6.25 9.95
N THR A 125 -15.45 5.22 9.89
CA THR A 125 -15.96 4.53 11.07
C THR A 125 -15.24 3.20 11.30
N ALA A 126 -14.75 2.96 12.52
CA ALA A 126 -14.26 1.63 12.91
C ALA A 126 -15.44 0.69 13.18
N GLN A 127 -15.54 -0.39 12.41
CA GLN A 127 -16.60 -1.37 12.54
C GLN A 127 -16.14 -2.56 13.38
N ARG A 128 -17.00 -2.92 14.34
CA ARG A 128 -16.85 -4.12 15.16
C ARG A 128 -17.65 -5.26 14.52
N PRO A 129 -17.23 -6.52 14.71
CA PRO A 129 -18.03 -7.65 14.28
C PRO A 129 -19.41 -7.58 14.95
N ALA A 130 -20.45 -7.79 14.16
CA ALA A 130 -21.81 -7.88 14.67
C ALA A 130 -21.87 -8.97 15.75
N GLN A 131 -22.42 -8.64 16.91
CA GLN A 131 -22.71 -9.62 17.94
C GLN A 131 -24.09 -10.20 17.62
N THR A 132 -24.17 -11.51 17.46
CA THR A 132 -25.45 -12.19 17.42
C THR A 132 -26.06 -12.11 18.82
N VAL A 133 -26.94 -11.13 19.03
CA VAL A 133 -27.71 -11.03 20.26
C VAL A 133 -28.86 -12.01 20.12
N VAL A 134 -28.76 -13.15 20.81
CA VAL A 134 -29.93 -13.97 21.07
C VAL A 134 -30.82 -13.13 21.96
N ALA A 135 -31.96 -12.69 21.43
CA ALA A 135 -32.93 -11.96 22.24
C ALA A 135 -33.29 -12.85 23.43
N PRO A 136 -33.06 -12.42 24.68
CA PRO A 136 -33.54 -13.17 25.81
C PRO A 136 -35.05 -13.26 25.65
N GLU A 137 -35.59 -14.47 25.83
CA GLU A 137 -37.03 -14.64 25.99
C GLU A 137 -37.45 -13.65 27.08
N ARG A 138 -38.51 -12.85 26.84
CA ARG A 138 -39.03 -11.91 27.83
C ARG A 138 -39.64 -12.70 28.97
N SER A 139 -38.79 -13.28 29.82
CA SER A 139 -39.20 -13.81 31.10
C SER A 139 -39.60 -12.61 31.94
N GLY A 140 -40.83 -12.62 32.47
CA GLY A 140 -41.28 -11.61 33.42
C GLY A 140 -40.36 -11.54 34.64
N PHE A 141 -40.56 -10.56 35.51
CA PHE A 141 -39.81 -10.47 36.77
C PHE A 141 -39.91 -11.80 37.54
N THR A 142 -38.80 -12.54 37.62
CA THR A 142 -38.74 -13.86 38.31
C THR A 142 -38.25 -13.74 39.76
N GLY A 143 -37.89 -12.54 40.21
CA GLY A 143 -37.46 -12.27 41.58
C GLY A 143 -36.25 -11.35 41.64
N TRP A 144 -35.78 -11.10 42.88
CA TRP A 144 -34.56 -10.35 43.14
C TRP A 144 -33.35 -11.26 42.89
N VAL A 145 -32.45 -10.83 42.01
CA VAL A 145 -31.20 -11.54 41.69
C VAL A 145 -30.05 -10.86 42.44
N SER A 146 -29.14 -11.65 43.02
CA SER A 146 -27.96 -11.10 43.68
C SER A 146 -27.02 -10.47 42.64
N ALA A 147 -26.33 -9.38 42.99
CA ALA A 147 -25.36 -8.75 42.10
C ALA A 147 -24.22 -9.71 41.63
N ARG A 148 -23.97 -10.80 42.38
CA ARG A 148 -23.01 -11.85 42.03
C ARG A 148 -23.48 -12.78 40.92
N ASP A 149 -24.80 -12.87 40.72
CA ASP A 149 -25.45 -13.74 39.74
C ASP A 149 -25.71 -13.00 38.41
N ILE A 150 -25.39 -11.71 38.34
CA ILE A 150 -25.43 -10.93 37.10
C ILE A 150 -24.29 -11.43 36.21
N PRO A 151 -24.56 -11.96 35.01
CA PRO A 151 -23.52 -12.36 34.07
C PRO A 151 -22.60 -11.17 33.81
N THR A 152 -21.30 -11.39 33.97
CA THR A 152 -20.30 -10.37 33.64
C THR A 152 -20.40 -10.05 32.15
N ALA A 153 -20.45 -8.77 31.81
CA ALA A 153 -20.53 -8.34 30.41
C ALA A 153 -19.37 -8.93 29.61
N VAL A 154 -19.69 -9.55 28.47
CA VAL A 154 -18.68 -10.11 27.57
C VAL A 154 -17.75 -8.96 27.12
N PRO A 155 -16.42 -9.12 27.20
CA PRO A 155 -15.50 -8.09 26.74
C PRO A 155 -15.79 -7.66 25.29
N GLU A 156 -15.77 -6.35 25.03
CA GLU A 156 -15.97 -5.84 23.67
C GLU A 156 -14.88 -6.37 22.73
N ARG A 157 -15.31 -6.89 21.58
CA ARG A 157 -14.38 -7.34 20.53
C ARG A 157 -13.76 -6.14 19.84
N PRO A 158 -12.45 -6.19 19.50
CA PRO A 158 -11.81 -5.11 18.77
C PRO A 158 -12.43 -4.94 17.36
N PRO A 159 -12.33 -3.74 16.77
CA PRO A 159 -12.72 -3.52 15.38
C PRO A 159 -11.99 -4.46 14.42
N ASN A 160 -12.70 -4.95 13.40
CA ASN A 160 -12.16 -5.82 12.36
C ASN A 160 -12.25 -5.20 10.96
N ALA A 161 -12.87 -4.02 10.83
CA ALA A 161 -12.96 -3.30 9.58
C ALA A 161 -13.00 -1.77 9.78
N LEU A 162 -12.67 -1.03 8.73
CA LEU A 162 -12.91 0.41 8.62
C LEU A 162 -13.90 0.66 7.49
N ARG A 163 -15.04 1.27 7.79
CA ARG A 163 -15.95 1.81 6.78
C ARG A 163 -15.50 3.22 6.43
N VAL A 164 -15.34 3.48 5.15
CA VAL A 164 -15.06 4.78 4.57
C VAL A 164 -16.29 5.22 3.82
N ASP A 165 -16.85 6.35 4.24
CA ASP A 165 -18.00 6.98 3.60
C ASP A 165 -17.49 8.16 2.77
N GLN A 166 -17.84 8.20 1.49
CA GLN A 166 -17.36 9.21 0.53
C GLN A 166 -18.51 9.80 -0.27
N ALA A 167 -18.32 11.02 -0.79
CA ALA A 167 -19.28 11.61 -1.72
C ALA A 167 -19.30 10.82 -3.04
N GLY A 168 -20.50 10.65 -3.62
CA GLY A 168 -20.65 10.08 -4.97
C GLY A 168 -20.08 10.98 -6.05
N ASP A 169 -19.78 10.40 -7.23
CA ASP A 169 -19.07 11.10 -8.32
C ASP A 169 -19.83 12.31 -8.87
N SER A 170 -21.17 12.30 -8.82
CA SER A 170 -22.04 13.42 -9.22
C SER A 170 -22.31 14.43 -8.10
N GLY A 171 -21.73 14.23 -6.91
CA GLY A 171 -22.06 14.98 -5.69
C GLY A 171 -23.40 14.61 -5.05
N ALA A 172 -24.20 13.75 -5.69
CA ALA A 172 -25.42 13.19 -5.12
C ALA A 172 -25.17 11.79 -4.54
N GLY A 173 -25.54 11.58 -3.28
CA GLY A 173 -25.44 10.29 -2.59
C GLY A 173 -24.08 10.03 -1.93
N THR A 174 -23.98 8.86 -1.29
CA THR A 174 -22.75 8.40 -0.62
C THR A 174 -22.30 7.06 -1.18
N VAL A 175 -20.99 6.88 -1.30
CA VAL A 175 -20.35 5.62 -1.64
C VAL A 175 -19.67 5.10 -0.39
N GLN A 176 -20.00 3.86 -0.01
CA GLN A 176 -19.42 3.20 1.15
C GLN A 176 -18.39 2.17 0.70
N THR A 177 -17.21 2.20 1.29
CA THR A 177 -16.19 1.16 1.12
C THR A 177 -15.81 0.59 2.48
N VAL A 178 -15.78 -0.73 2.62
CA VAL A 178 -15.37 -1.38 3.86
C VAL A 178 -14.03 -2.07 3.63
N PHE A 179 -13.00 -1.61 4.34
CA PHE A 179 -11.70 -2.25 4.39
C PHE A 179 -11.65 -3.25 5.55
N GLY A 180 -11.26 -4.49 5.27
CA GLY A 180 -10.90 -5.43 6.32
C GLY A 180 -9.57 -5.04 6.98
N LEU A 181 -9.46 -5.23 8.29
CA LEU A 181 -8.23 -5.00 9.04
C LEU A 181 -7.41 -6.28 9.16
N ARG A 182 -6.15 -6.24 8.75
CA ARG A 182 -5.19 -7.35 8.85
C ARG A 182 -4.04 -7.01 9.78
N ARG A 183 -3.65 -7.96 10.64
CA ARG A 183 -2.40 -7.91 11.40
C ARG A 183 -1.34 -8.71 10.66
N HIS A 184 -0.24 -8.06 10.31
CA HIS A 184 0.90 -8.73 9.66
C HIS A 184 2.21 -8.03 10.06
N LEU A 185 3.19 -8.81 10.51
CA LEU A 185 4.50 -8.33 11.01
C LEU A 185 4.39 -7.24 12.10
N GLY A 186 3.40 -7.37 13.00
CA GLY A 186 3.16 -6.40 14.08
C GLY A 186 2.47 -5.11 13.65
N CYS A 187 2.14 -4.95 12.37
CA CYS A 187 1.45 -3.78 11.82
C CYS A 187 -0.01 -4.09 11.54
N TRP A 188 -0.82 -3.04 11.50
CA TRP A 188 -2.13 -3.06 10.88
C TRP A 188 -2.04 -2.70 9.40
N TRP A 189 -2.86 -3.39 8.60
CA TRP A 189 -2.98 -3.21 7.16
C TRP A 189 -4.45 -3.23 6.73
N LEU A 190 -4.74 -2.58 5.62
CA LEU A 190 -6.05 -2.63 4.95
C LEU A 190 -6.13 -3.82 3.99
N SER A 191 -7.35 -4.30 3.73
CA SER A 191 -7.65 -5.34 2.73
C SER A 191 -9.02 -5.09 2.10
N LEU A 192 -9.22 -5.56 0.87
CA LEU A 192 -10.43 -5.43 0.05
C LEU A 192 -10.96 -6.80 -0.38
#